data_AF-A0A8S9HAH6-F1
#
_entry.id   AF-A0A8S9HAH6-F1
#
_cell.length_a   1.000
_cell.length_b   1.000
_cell.length_c   1.000
_cell.angle_alpha   90.00
_cell.angle_beta   90.00
_cell.angle_gamma   90.00
#
_symmetry.space_group_name_H-M   'P 1'
#
loop_
_entity.id
_entity.type
_entity.pdbx_description
1 polymer ?
#
loop_
_entity_poly.entity_id
_entity_poly.type
_entity_poly.pdbx_seq_one_letter_code
_entity_poly.pdbx_strand_id
1 'polypeptide(L)'
;MFILRRLPLARNLRFSSRNNRVASVITAAAVRQDASLWTPAPLSLIKSAAESLFHVSIDVSNSPNLAASCTRPGQNLQLRVPDVEKLSFLAIASPPSFAVSCGAFEFLVKSIAGSTAEILSGLKKGETVELSAVMGSGFDMGRIDHPVEYSTVLIFATGSGIR
;
A
#
# COMPACT_ATOMS: atom_id res chain seq x y z
N MET A 1 -88.70 -15.73 -9.43
CA MET A 1 -87.68 -16.33 -8.55
C MET A 1 -86.54 -15.33 -8.40
N PHE A 2 -86.33 -14.84 -7.17
CA PHE A 2 -85.11 -14.35 -6.48
C PHE A 2 -83.81 -14.13 -7.31
N ILE A 3 -82.89 -13.19 -7.08
CA ILE A 3 -82.60 -12.15 -6.06
C ILE A 3 -81.52 -11.23 -6.66
N LEU A 4 -81.53 -9.97 -6.23
CA LEU A 4 -80.56 -8.90 -6.48
C LEU A 4 -79.15 -9.13 -5.87
N ARG A 5 -78.16 -8.52 -6.52
CA ARG A 5 -76.97 -7.81 -5.96
C ARG A 5 -75.99 -8.60 -5.06
N ARG A 6 -74.69 -8.52 -5.39
CA ARG A 6 -73.70 -7.55 -4.86
C ARG A 6 -72.28 -7.99 -5.25
N LEU A 7 -71.49 -7.06 -5.80
CA LEU A 7 -70.02 -7.13 -5.80
C LEU A 7 -69.50 -6.93 -4.37
N PRO A 8 -68.37 -7.57 -4.04
CA PRO A 8 -67.27 -6.75 -3.53
C PRO A 8 -65.89 -7.12 -4.11
N LEU A 9 -65.08 -6.06 -4.24
CA LEU A 9 -63.63 -6.05 -4.37
C LEU A 9 -62.94 -7.02 -3.40
N ALA A 10 -61.95 -7.77 -3.89
CA ALA A 10 -60.73 -8.04 -3.13
C ALA A 10 -59.57 -8.51 -4.05
N ARG A 11 -58.57 -7.63 -4.17
CA ARG A 11 -57.13 -7.89 -4.35
C ARG A 11 -56.71 -9.37 -4.31
N ASN A 12 -56.07 -9.85 -5.37
CA ASN A 12 -55.01 -10.86 -5.28
C ASN A 12 -54.07 -10.76 -6.50
N LEU A 13 -53.18 -9.76 -6.49
CA LEU A 13 -51.94 -9.85 -7.29
C LEU A 13 -50.97 -10.72 -6.49
N ARG A 14 -50.86 -12.00 -6.86
CA ARG A 14 -49.78 -12.88 -6.40
C ARG A 14 -48.78 -13.07 -7.53
N PHE A 15 -47.90 -12.09 -7.71
CA PHE A 15 -46.62 -12.34 -8.36
C PHE A 15 -45.63 -12.79 -7.29
N SER A 16 -45.60 -14.10 -7.02
CA SER A 16 -44.50 -14.72 -6.29
C SER A 16 -43.47 -15.22 -7.31
N SER A 17 -42.71 -14.29 -7.88
CA SER A 17 -41.43 -14.65 -8.50
C SER A 17 -40.33 -14.42 -7.46
N ARG A 18 -40.00 -15.48 -6.72
CA ARG A 18 -38.80 -15.56 -5.88
C ARG A 18 -37.60 -15.64 -6.81
N ASN A 19 -37.09 -14.47 -7.22
CA ASN A 19 -35.77 -14.39 -7.83
C ASN A 19 -34.72 -14.59 -6.73
N ASN A 20 -34.22 -15.82 -6.63
CA ASN A 20 -32.95 -16.13 -5.96
C ASN A 20 -31.81 -15.45 -6.73
N ARG A 21 -31.51 -14.20 -6.41
CA ARG A 21 -30.20 -13.62 -6.69
C ARG A 21 -29.38 -13.69 -5.41
N VAL A 22 -28.66 -14.79 -5.27
CA VAL A 22 -27.57 -14.92 -4.31
C VAL A 22 -26.50 -13.91 -4.74
N ALA A 23 -26.47 -12.75 -4.10
CA ALA A 23 -25.37 -11.81 -4.23
C ALA A 23 -24.17 -12.44 -3.52
N SER A 24 -23.22 -12.97 -4.28
CA SER A 24 -21.91 -13.33 -3.75
C SER A 24 -21.20 -12.04 -3.36
N VAL A 25 -21.31 -11.66 -2.10
CA VAL A 25 -20.46 -10.63 -1.50
C VAL A 25 -19.05 -11.23 -1.48
N ILE A 26 -18.20 -10.78 -2.41
CA ILE A 26 -16.76 -11.01 -2.32
C ILE A 26 -16.30 -10.17 -1.14
N THR A 27 -16.17 -10.80 0.02
CA THR A 27 -15.47 -10.21 1.16
C THR A 27 -14.03 -10.04 0.71
N ALA A 28 -13.64 -8.83 0.30
CA ALA A 28 -12.24 -8.47 0.23
C ALA A 28 -11.70 -8.59 1.66
N ALA A 29 -11.06 -9.71 1.95
CA ALA A 29 -10.30 -9.86 3.17
C ALA A 29 -9.16 -8.84 3.07
N ALA A 30 -9.37 -7.66 3.64
CA ALA A 30 -8.26 -6.80 4.02
C ALA A 30 -7.49 -7.61 5.06
N VAL A 31 -6.43 -8.29 4.61
CA VAL A 31 -5.46 -8.94 5.48
C VAL A 31 -4.92 -7.83 6.34
N ARG A 32 -5.44 -7.70 7.57
CA ARG A 32 -4.79 -6.97 8.63
C ARG A 32 -3.54 -7.78 8.95
N GLN A 33 -2.46 -7.52 8.22
CA GLN A 33 -1.15 -7.97 8.65
C GLN A 33 -0.96 -7.36 10.04
N ASP A 34 -0.67 -8.24 10.99
CA ASP A 34 -0.46 -7.85 12.37
C ASP A 34 0.63 -6.78 12.41
N ALA A 35 0.26 -5.55 12.75
CA ALA A 35 1.19 -4.42 12.80
C ALA A 35 2.29 -4.60 13.85
N SER A 36 2.24 -5.67 14.64
CA SER A 36 3.27 -6.09 15.58
C SER A 36 4.40 -6.91 14.96
N LEU A 37 4.24 -7.45 13.74
CA LEU A 37 5.26 -8.27 13.09
C LEU A 37 6.25 -7.38 12.33
N TRP A 38 7.40 -7.20 12.94
CA TRP A 38 8.58 -6.59 12.34
C TRP A 38 9.31 -7.63 11.50
N THR A 39 9.63 -7.29 10.25
CA THR A 39 10.34 -8.16 9.31
C THR A 39 11.81 -7.74 9.24
N PRO A 40 12.76 -8.54 9.77
CA PRO A 40 14.17 -8.26 9.63
C PRO A 40 14.61 -8.41 8.17
N ALA A 41 15.33 -7.42 7.66
CA ALA A 41 15.77 -7.36 6.28
C ALA A 41 17.15 -6.69 6.18
N PRO A 42 18.12 -7.29 5.46
CA PRO A 42 19.43 -6.69 5.31
C PRO A 42 19.43 -5.57 4.28
N LEU A 43 20.29 -4.58 4.49
CA LEU A 43 20.60 -3.55 3.50
C LEU A 43 21.35 -4.16 2.32
N SER A 44 20.83 -4.02 1.11
CA SER A 44 21.50 -4.46 -0.11
C SER A 44 22.37 -3.36 -0.73
N LEU A 45 22.01 -2.09 -0.51
CA LEU A 45 22.71 -0.91 -1.02
C LEU A 45 22.50 0.30 -0.10
N ILE A 46 23.57 1.05 0.14
CA ILE A 46 23.52 2.45 0.62
C ILE A 46 24.50 3.26 -0.22
N LYS A 47 24.02 4.31 -0.88
CA LYS A 47 24.82 5.19 -1.73
C LYS A 47 24.38 6.64 -1.57
N SER A 48 25.32 7.59 -1.54
CA SER A 48 24.98 9.01 -1.62
C SER A 48 24.31 9.33 -2.96
N ALA A 49 23.14 9.97 -2.89
CA ALA A 49 22.39 10.50 -4.03
C ALA A 49 22.59 12.01 -4.19
N ALA A 50 22.77 12.73 -3.07
CA ALA A 50 23.13 14.15 -3.01
C ALA A 50 23.68 14.49 -1.61
N GLU A 51 23.88 15.78 -1.32
CA GLU A 51 24.24 16.24 0.02
C GLU A 51 23.18 15.81 1.05
N SER A 52 23.61 15.05 2.06
CA SER A 52 22.75 14.49 3.11
C SER A 52 21.57 13.64 2.59
N LEU A 53 21.64 13.15 1.35
CA LEU A 53 20.59 12.33 0.73
C LEU A 53 21.17 11.02 0.21
N PHE A 54 20.52 9.91 0.53
CA PHE A 54 21.04 8.57 0.30
C PHE A 54 20.01 7.71 -0.41
N HIS A 55 20.43 7.02 -1.47
CA HIS A 55 19.68 5.92 -2.03
C HIS A 55 19.98 4.67 -1.19
N VAL A 56 18.93 4.13 -0.58
CA VAL A 56 18.96 2.94 0.27
C VAL A 56 18.10 1.86 -0.38
N SER A 57 18.64 0.66 -0.51
CA SER A 57 17.89 -0.52 -0.94
C SER A 57 17.94 -1.59 0.16
N ILE A 58 16.79 -2.20 0.41
CA ILE A 58 16.59 -3.21 1.46
C ILE A 58 16.11 -4.49 0.81
N ASP A 59 16.83 -5.59 1.08
CA ASP A 59 16.53 -6.91 0.53
C ASP A 59 15.37 -7.57 1.29
N VAL A 60 14.28 -7.81 0.58
CA VAL A 60 13.07 -8.49 1.07
C VAL A 60 12.81 -9.79 0.31
N SER A 61 13.82 -10.35 -0.38
CA SER A 61 13.72 -11.61 -1.12
C SER A 61 13.27 -12.78 -0.24
N ASN A 62 13.69 -12.78 1.03
CA ASN A 62 13.27 -13.75 2.04
C ASN A 62 11.88 -13.46 2.65
N SER A 63 11.19 -12.42 2.17
CA SER A 63 9.88 -11.97 2.68
C SER A 63 8.92 -11.61 1.53
N PRO A 64 8.57 -12.59 0.66
CA PRO A 64 7.76 -12.34 -0.53
C PRO A 64 6.36 -11.80 -0.22
N ASN A 65 5.79 -12.14 0.95
CA ASN A 65 4.51 -11.60 1.39
C ASN A 65 4.57 -10.08 1.67
N LEU A 66 5.71 -9.59 2.19
CA LEU A 66 5.93 -8.17 2.41
C LEU A 66 6.12 -7.47 1.06
N ALA A 67 6.94 -8.05 0.17
CA ALA A 67 7.13 -7.53 -1.19
C ALA A 67 5.80 -7.39 -1.95
N ALA A 68 4.95 -8.42 -1.92
CA ALA A 68 3.65 -8.42 -2.58
C ALA A 68 2.61 -7.50 -1.93
N SER A 69 2.84 -7.02 -0.70
CA SER A 69 1.93 -6.10 0.00
C SER A 69 2.01 -4.66 -0.53
N CYS A 70 3.10 -4.29 -1.21
CA CYS A 70 3.18 -3.05 -1.96
C CYS A 70 2.41 -3.22 -3.28
N THR A 71 1.27 -2.56 -3.39
CA THR A 71 0.35 -2.71 -4.52
C THR A 71 0.17 -1.42 -5.31
N ARG A 72 0.51 -0.27 -4.71
CA ARG A 72 0.33 1.05 -5.31
C ARG A 72 1.55 1.94 -5.08
N PRO A 73 1.94 2.77 -6.07
CA PRO A 73 2.96 3.79 -5.85
C PRO A 73 2.49 4.80 -4.78
N GLY A 74 3.43 5.44 -4.07
CA GLY A 74 3.13 6.37 -2.99
C GLY A 74 2.79 5.71 -1.64
N GLN A 75 2.89 4.39 -1.54
CA GLN A 75 2.83 3.67 -0.27
C GLN A 75 4.11 3.86 0.53
N ASN A 76 4.05 3.53 1.81
CA ASN A 76 5.09 3.78 2.79
C ASN A 76 5.19 2.63 3.80
N LEU A 77 6.25 2.62 4.59
CA LEU A 77 6.42 1.69 5.71
C LEU A 77 7.14 2.38 6.87
N GLN A 78 7.12 1.74 8.04
CA GLN A 78 8.00 2.08 9.13
C GLN A 78 9.25 1.20 9.07
N LEU A 79 10.38 1.83 9.32
CA LEU A 79 11.68 1.20 9.48
C LEU A 79 12.19 1.50 10.88
N ARG A 80 12.76 0.49 11.54
CA ARG A 80 13.57 0.69 12.74
C ARG A 80 14.94 0.03 12.58
N VAL A 81 15.91 0.65 13.21
CA VAL A 81 17.23 0.06 13.39
C VAL A 81 17.18 -0.68 14.73
N PRO A 82 17.67 -1.93 14.82
CA PRO A 82 17.76 -2.65 16.10
C PRO A 82 18.40 -1.78 17.18
N ASP A 83 17.91 -1.91 18.42
CA ASP A 83 18.36 -1.16 19.59
C ASP A 83 18.15 0.37 19.54
N VAL A 84 17.45 0.87 18.52
CA VAL A 84 17.02 2.28 18.40
C VAL A 84 15.51 2.36 18.61
N GLU A 85 15.07 3.04 19.67
CA GLU A 85 13.64 3.17 19.98
C GLU A 85 12.84 3.95 18.92
N LYS A 86 13.49 4.89 18.25
CA LYS A 86 12.84 5.79 17.30
C LYS A 86 12.64 5.12 15.94
N LEU A 87 11.40 5.14 15.47
CA LEU A 87 11.02 4.66 14.14
C LEU A 87 11.24 5.75 13.08
N SER A 88 11.52 5.32 11.85
CA SER A 88 11.53 6.15 10.65
C SER A 88 10.34 5.78 9.77
N PHE A 89 9.59 6.78 9.30
CA PHE A 89 8.53 6.56 8.32
C PHE A 89 9.05 6.89 6.92
N LEU A 90 9.06 5.91 6.03
CA LEU A 90 9.70 6.02 4.72
C LEU A 90 8.69 5.74 3.60
N ALA A 91 8.65 6.64 2.62
CA ALA A 91 7.95 6.41 1.36
C ALA A 91 8.80 5.50 0.47
N ILE A 92 8.16 4.48 -0.10
CA ILE A 92 8.79 3.55 -1.04
C ILE A 92 9.01 4.31 -2.35
N ALA A 93 10.27 4.41 -2.79
CA ALA A 93 10.68 5.11 -4.00
C ALA A 93 10.74 4.19 -5.24
N SER A 94 10.70 2.87 -5.05
CA SER A 94 10.58 1.89 -6.13
C SER A 94 9.10 1.64 -6.51
N PRO A 95 8.79 1.33 -7.79
CA PRO A 95 7.43 0.95 -8.17
C PRO A 95 7.01 -0.40 -7.54
N PRO A 96 5.70 -0.66 -7.34
CA PRO A 96 5.22 -1.90 -6.72
C PRO A 96 5.75 -3.20 -7.36
N SER A 97 5.88 -3.22 -8.68
CA SER A 97 6.41 -4.37 -9.43
C SER A 97 7.88 -4.68 -9.13
N PHE A 98 8.66 -3.68 -8.68
CA PHE A 98 10.08 -3.84 -8.36
C PHE A 98 10.28 -4.74 -7.14
N ALA A 99 9.48 -4.57 -6.10
CA ALA A 99 9.59 -5.39 -4.89
C ALA A 99 9.40 -6.88 -5.18
N VAL A 100 8.43 -7.22 -6.03
CA VAL A 100 8.14 -8.61 -6.41
C VAL A 100 9.19 -9.18 -7.36
N SER A 101 9.67 -8.39 -8.33
CA SER A 101 10.60 -8.87 -9.37
C SER A 101 12.06 -8.88 -8.93
N CYS A 102 12.49 -7.88 -8.17
CA CYS A 102 13.87 -7.71 -7.71
C CYS A 102 14.06 -8.13 -6.25
N GLY A 103 12.98 -8.39 -5.50
CA GLY A 103 13.08 -8.78 -4.09
C GLY A 103 13.61 -7.67 -3.19
N ALA A 104 13.38 -6.40 -3.54
CA ALA A 104 13.92 -5.27 -2.79
C ALA A 104 12.96 -4.08 -2.75
N PHE A 105 13.03 -3.28 -1.68
CA PHE A 105 12.45 -1.95 -1.66
C PHE A 105 13.54 -0.90 -1.76
N GLU A 106 13.30 0.16 -2.53
CA GLU A 106 14.20 1.30 -2.63
C GLU A 106 13.62 2.54 -1.94
N PHE A 107 14.49 3.32 -1.32
CA PHE A 107 14.17 4.52 -0.56
C PHE A 107 15.20 5.61 -0.83
N LEU A 108 14.75 6.86 -0.81
CA LEU A 108 15.64 8.03 -0.87
C LEU A 108 15.67 8.72 0.49
N VAL A 109 16.59 8.38 1.36
CA VAL A 109 16.62 8.83 2.76
C VAL A 109 17.37 10.15 2.89
N LYS A 110 16.78 11.14 3.58
CA LYS A 110 17.49 12.37 3.95
C LYS A 110 18.02 12.18 5.37
N SER A 111 19.34 12.28 5.54
CA SER A 111 19.97 12.30 6.86
C SER A 111 19.62 13.59 7.59
N ILE A 112 19.13 13.46 8.81
CA ILE A 112 18.79 14.56 9.70
C ILE A 112 19.40 14.24 11.05
N ALA A 113 20.20 15.16 11.60
CA ALA A 113 20.88 14.96 12.88
C ALA A 113 19.91 14.53 13.99
N GLY A 114 20.29 13.51 14.76
CA GLY A 114 19.49 12.94 15.86
C GLY A 114 18.27 12.13 15.40
N SER A 115 18.26 11.64 14.16
CA SER A 115 17.17 10.82 13.62
C SER A 115 17.62 9.41 13.27
N THR A 116 16.67 8.48 13.24
CA THR A 116 16.89 7.12 12.71
C THR A 116 17.37 7.16 11.25
N ALA A 117 17.03 8.21 10.48
CA ALA A 117 17.50 8.39 9.12
C ALA A 117 18.99 8.72 9.04
N GLU A 118 19.54 9.44 10.03
CA GLU A 118 20.99 9.65 10.13
C GLU A 118 21.71 8.34 10.43
N ILE A 119 21.21 7.57 11.41
CA ILE A 119 21.77 6.25 11.75
C ILE A 119 21.74 5.33 10.52
N LEU A 120 20.58 5.23 9.86
CA LEU A 120 20.38 4.43 8.65
C LEU A 120 21.36 4.82 7.53
N SER A 121 21.64 6.12 7.36
CA SER A 121 22.57 6.61 6.33
C SER A 121 24.03 6.24 6.61
N GLY A 122 24.36 5.92 7.86
CA GLY A 122 25.69 5.47 8.29
C GLY A 122 25.86 3.95 8.29
N LEU A 123 24.79 3.18 8.07
CA LEU A 123 24.86 1.72 7.98
C LEU A 123 25.58 1.26 6.70
N LYS A 124 25.95 -0.01 6.69
CA LYS A 124 26.65 -0.70 5.60
C LYS A 124 25.78 -1.79 5.01
N LYS A 125 26.11 -2.16 3.79
CA LYS A 125 25.52 -3.35 3.14
C LYS A 125 25.67 -4.57 4.05
N GLY A 126 24.59 -5.33 4.18
CA GLY A 126 24.50 -6.53 5.01
C GLY A 126 24.03 -6.26 6.44
N GLU A 127 24.06 -5.01 6.92
CA GLU A 127 23.47 -4.68 8.23
C GLU A 127 21.94 -4.75 8.16
N THR A 128 21.35 -5.20 9.26
CA THR A 128 19.92 -5.52 9.33
C THR A 128 19.11 -4.34 9.86
N VAL A 129 17.98 -4.09 9.22
CA VAL A 129 16.92 -3.23 9.70
C VAL A 129 15.63 -4.03 9.83
N GLU A 130 14.63 -3.48 10.48
CA GLU A 130 13.33 -4.13 10.60
C GLU A 130 12.24 -3.27 9.97
N LEU A 131 11.40 -3.91 9.15
CA LEU A 131 10.33 -3.27 8.39
C LEU A 131 8.96 -3.63 8.98
N SER A 132 8.06 -2.66 9.06
CA SER A 132 6.64 -2.94 9.26
C SER A 132 6.00 -3.49 7.99
N ALA A 133 4.73 -3.88 8.08
CA ALA A 133 3.88 -4.03 6.90
C ALA A 133 3.84 -2.73 6.06
N VAL A 134 3.56 -2.88 4.76
CA VAL A 134 3.32 -1.72 3.88
C VAL A 134 2.02 -1.04 4.27
N MET A 135 2.04 0.29 4.26
CA MET A 135 0.98 1.18 4.70
C MET A 135 0.70 2.27 3.65
N GLY A 136 -0.35 3.04 3.91
CA GLY A 136 -0.80 4.12 3.03
C GLY A 136 -1.69 3.63 1.89
N SER A 137 -2.57 4.50 1.43
CA SER A 137 -3.50 4.22 0.32
C SER A 137 -2.84 4.21 -1.06
N GLY A 138 -1.61 4.74 -1.14
CA GLY A 138 -0.94 5.05 -2.39
C GLY A 138 -1.68 6.10 -3.24
N PHE A 139 -1.15 6.35 -4.43
CA PHE A 139 -1.79 7.15 -5.47
C PHE A 139 -2.78 6.29 -6.26
N ASP A 140 -3.95 6.86 -6.52
CA ASP A 140 -5.00 6.22 -7.33
C ASP A 140 -4.68 6.42 -8.83
N MET A 141 -3.81 5.55 -9.35
CA MET A 141 -3.34 5.63 -10.73
C MET A 141 -4.46 5.50 -11.76
N GLY A 142 -5.59 4.86 -11.40
CA GLY A 142 -6.76 4.74 -12.29
C GLY A 142 -7.43 6.07 -12.62
N ARG A 143 -7.14 7.14 -11.87
CA ARG A 143 -7.62 8.50 -12.20
C ARG A 143 -6.85 9.16 -13.34
N ILE A 144 -5.67 8.64 -13.65
CA ILE A 144 -4.73 9.22 -14.62
C ILE A 144 -4.25 8.19 -15.65
N ASP A 145 -4.89 7.02 -15.74
CA ASP A 145 -4.45 5.91 -16.61
C ASP A 145 -4.88 6.06 -18.08
N HIS A 146 -5.54 7.17 -18.42
CA HIS A 146 -6.02 7.46 -19.76
C HIS A 146 -5.10 8.47 -20.47
N PRO A 147 -3.97 8.03 -21.07
CA PRO A 147 -2.92 8.93 -21.58
C PRO A 147 -3.39 9.88 -22.70
N VAL A 148 -4.52 9.57 -23.36
CA VAL A 148 -5.13 10.44 -24.38
C VAL A 148 -5.94 11.57 -23.75
N GLU A 149 -6.59 11.32 -22.60
CA GLU A 149 -7.44 12.31 -21.92
C GLU A 149 -6.63 13.11 -20.88
N TYR A 150 -5.67 12.45 -20.23
CA TYR A 150 -4.78 13.00 -19.22
C TYR A 150 -3.32 12.91 -19.68
N SER A 151 -3.00 13.58 -20.79
CA SER A 151 -1.67 13.54 -21.40
C SER A 151 -0.58 14.24 -20.56
N THR A 152 -0.97 15.01 -19.55
CA THR A 152 -0.05 15.75 -18.68
C THR A 152 -0.33 15.42 -17.22
N VAL A 153 0.71 14.96 -16.51
CA VAL A 153 0.70 14.78 -15.05
C VAL A 153 1.63 15.79 -14.43
N LEU A 154 1.09 16.64 -13.55
CA LEU A 154 1.88 17.63 -12.81
C LEU A 154 2.18 17.10 -11.42
N ILE A 155 3.46 16.99 -11.09
CA ILE A 155 3.93 16.55 -9.77
C ILE A 155 4.68 17.72 -9.13
N PHE A 156 4.19 18.15 -7.98
CA PHE A 156 4.84 19.17 -7.16
C PHE A 156 5.44 18.49 -5.94
N ALA A 157 6.77 18.50 -5.86
CA ALA A 157 7.51 17.87 -4.78
C ALA A 157 8.66 18.76 -4.33
N THR A 158 8.96 18.74 -3.04
CA THR A 158 10.08 19.50 -2.45
C THR A 158 10.88 18.62 -1.51
N GLY A 159 12.20 18.84 -1.46
CA GLY A 159 13.12 18.07 -0.64
C GLY A 159 13.00 16.57 -0.88
N SER A 160 12.83 15.80 0.18
CA SER A 160 12.67 14.35 0.09
C SER A 160 11.24 13.90 -0.24
N GLY A 161 10.37 14.83 -0.67
CA GLY A 161 9.03 14.51 -1.18
C GLY A 161 9.03 14.06 -2.64
N ILE A 162 10.18 14.14 -3.34
CA ILE A 162 10.35 13.70 -4.75
C ILE A 162 10.41 12.17 -4.92
N ARG A 163 10.12 11.44 -3.85
CA ARG A 163 10.24 9.97 -3.76
C ARG A 163 9.16 9.26 -4.55
#